data_AF-A0A2V6WJD5-F1
#
_entry.id   AF-A0A2V6WJD5-F1
#
_cell.length_a   1.000
_cell.length_b   1.000
_cell.length_c   1.000
_cell.angle_alpha   90.00
_cell.angle_beta   90.00
_cell.angle_gamma   90.00
#
_symmetry.space_group_name_H-M   'P 1'
#
loop_
_entity.id
_entity.type
_entity.pdbx_description
1 polymer ?
#
loop_
_entity_poly.entity_id
_entity_poly.type
_entity_poly.pdbx_seq_one_letter_code
_entity_poly.pdbx_strand_id
1 'polypeptide(L)' 'MTQDLLAGRALEVDEVFADLVHRAERAGVLVPRLRLVRDLLRGIDPGRHRG' A
#
# COMPACT_ATOMS: atom_id res chain seq x y z
N MET A 1 -10.65 1.78 -1.00
CA MET A 1 -9.86 1.09 0.07
C MET A 1 -10.68 0.69 1.30
N THR A 2 -11.20 1.58 2.16
CA THR A 2 -11.91 1.13 3.38
C THR A 2 -13.12 0.24 3.09
N GLN A 3 -13.91 0.59 2.07
CA GLN A 3 -15.03 -0.24 1.63
C GLN A 3 -14.58 -1.58 1.05
N ASP A 4 -13.45 -1.62 0.32
CA ASP A 4 -12.88 -2.85 -0.24
C ASP A 4 -12.40 -3.79 0.86
N LEU A 5 -11.74 -3.23 1.87
CA LEU A 5 -11.31 -3.97 3.06
C LEU A 5 -12.51 -4.61 3.77
N LEU A 6 -13.54 -3.82 4.06
CA LEU A 6 -14.75 -4.30 4.75
C LEU A 6 -15.51 -5.34 3.90
N ALA A 7 -15.44 -5.23 2.57
CA ALA A 7 -16.05 -6.17 1.64
C ALA A 7 -15.16 -7.39 1.31
N GLY A 8 -13.95 -7.50 1.89
CA GLY A 8 -13.02 -8.59 1.63
C GLY A 8 -12.49 -8.65 0.19
N ARG A 9 -12.51 -7.51 -0.51
CA ARG A 9 -11.94 -7.35 -1.86
C ARG A 9 -10.45 -7.00 -1.78
N ALA A 10 -9.74 -7.22 -2.89
CA ALA A 10 -8.35 -6.82 -3.01
C ALA A 10 -8.20 -5.30 -2.81
N LEU A 11 -7.12 -4.90 -2.16
CA LEU A 11 -6.78 -3.49 -1.94
C LEU A 11 -5.81 -3.00 -3.01
N GLU A 12 -6.10 -1.84 -3.60
CA GLU A 12 -5.25 -1.14 -4.59
C GLU A 12 -4.05 -0.42 -3.92
N VAL A 13 -3.38 -1.08 -2.96
CA VAL A 13 -2.32 -0.44 -2.15
C VAL A 13 -1.14 0.00 -3.01
N ASP A 14 -0.77 -0.82 -3.99
CA ASP A 14 0.38 -0.50 -4.85
C ASP A 14 0.08 0.61 -5.84
N GLU A 15 -1.15 0.66 -6.36
CA GLU A 15 -1.59 1.71 -7.27
C GLU A 15 -1.58 3.08 -6.58
N VAL A 16 -1.89 3.13 -5.28
CA VAL A 16 -1.90 4.37 -4.49
C VAL A 16 -0.50 4.76 -4.00
N PHE A 17 0.28 3.81 -3.48
CA PHE A 17 1.50 4.12 -2.72
C PHE A 17 2.80 3.83 -3.47
N ALA A 18 2.82 2.96 -4.48
CA ALA A 18 4.08 2.55 -5.12
C ALA A 18 4.76 3.71 -5.87
N ASP A 19 4.00 4.47 -6.67
CA ASP A 19 4.55 5.61 -7.41
C ASP A 19 5.11 6.68 -6.47
N LEU A 20 4.38 7.02 -5.40
CA LEU A 20 4.81 8.02 -4.43
C LEU A 20 6.08 7.60 -3.68
N VAL A 21 6.14 6.36 -3.19
CA VAL A 21 7.33 5.86 -2.48
C VAL A 21 8.53 5.78 -3.43
N HIS A 22 8.33 5.31 -4.67
CA HIS A 22 9.40 5.21 -5.65
C HIS A 22 9.96 6.59 -6.02
N ARG A 23 9.09 7.59 -6.23
CA ARG A 23 9.52 8.97 -6.49
C ARG A 23 10.29 9.56 -5.31
N ALA A 24 9.83 9.33 -4.08
CA ALA A 24 10.52 9.79 -2.88
C ALA A 24 11.93 9.18 -2.76
N GLU A 25 12.08 7.88 -3.05
CA GLU A 25 13.38 7.21 -3.10
C GLU A 25 14.30 7.85 -4.14
N ARG A 26 13.83 8.07 -5.38
CA ARG A 26 14.64 8.72 -6.42
C ARG A 26 15.02 10.16 -6.07
N ALA A 27 14.17 10.86 -5.34
CA ALA A 27 14.41 12.24 -4.92
C ALA A 27 15.25 12.34 -3.63
N GLY A 28 15.63 11.22 -3.01
CA GLY A 28 16.34 11.21 -1.72
C GLY A 28 15.49 11.70 -0.54
N VAL A 29 14.15 11.73 -0.69
CA VAL A 29 13.23 12.17 0.35
C VAL A 29 12.84 10.99 1.23
N LEU A 30 13.12 11.11 2.53
CA LEU A 30 12.74 10.10 3.50
C LEU A 30 11.23 10.12 3.74
N VAL A 31 10.56 9.01 3.43
CA VAL A 31 9.11 8.82 3.62
C VAL A 31 8.78 7.63 4.54
N PRO A 32 9.38 7.52 5.74
CA PRO A 32 9.27 6.32 6.58
C PRO A 32 7.83 6.00 6.98
N ARG A 33 7.00 7.02 7.25
CA ARG A 33 5.59 6.84 7.62
C ARG A 33 4.75 6.30 6.45
N LEU A 34 5.00 6.79 5.23
CA LEU A 34 4.31 6.30 4.04
C LEU A 34 4.69 4.85 3.74
N ARG A 35 5.97 4.49 3.90
CA ARG A 35 6.44 3.10 3.77
C ARG A 35 5.73 2.20 4.78
N LEU A 36 5.70 2.60 6.06
CA LEU A 36 5.03 1.85 7.11
C LEU A 36 3.54 1.64 6.79
N VAL A 37 2.81 2.69 6.44
CA VAL A 37 1.38 2.58 6.11
C VAL A 37 1.15 1.66 4.91
N ARG A 38 1.94 1.80 3.84
CA ARG A 38 1.87 0.90 2.68
C ARG A 38 2.09 -0.56 3.08
N ASP A 39 3.12 -0.82 3.87
CA ASP A 39 3.51 -2.18 4.26
C ASP A 39 2.44 -2.81 5.18
N LEU A 40 1.82 -2.02 6.08
CA LEU A 40 0.69 -2.46 6.90
C LEU A 40 -0.56 -2.77 6.05
N LEU A 41 -0.91 -1.89 5.11
CA LEU A 41 -2.07 -2.09 4.22
C LEU A 41 -1.89 -3.32 3.33
N ARG A 42 -0.67 -3.55 2.81
CA ARG A 42 -0.32 -4.78 2.09
C ARG A 42 -0.43 -6.03 2.96
N GLY A 43 -0.16 -5.93 4.26
CA GLY A 43 -0.25 -7.04 5.20
C GLY A 43 -1.69 -7.48 5.48
N ILE A 44 -2.63 -6.54 5.46
CA ILE A 44 -4.06 -6.81 5.70
C ILE A 44 -4.87 -7.00 4.41
N ASP A 45 -4.22 -6.97 3.25
CA ASP A 45 -4.89 -7.11 1.95
C ASP A 45 -5.51 -8.51 1.78
N PRO A 46 -6.86 -8.60 1.65
CA PRO A 46 -7.54 -9.86 1.40
C PRO A 46 -7.15 -10.52 0.06
N GLY A 47 -6.72 -9.72 -0.93
CA GLY A 47 -6.26 -10.21 -2.24
C GLY A 47 -4.97 -11.01 -2.17
N ARG A 48 -4.13 -10.76 -1.15
CA ARG A 48 -2.84 -11.42 -0.94
C ARG A 48 -2.96 -12.89 -0.50
N HIS A 49 -4.06 -13.26 0.14
CA HIS A 49 -4.27 -14.61 0.70
C HIS A 49 -4.97 -15.58 -0.28
N ARG A 50 -5.30 -15.11 -1.49
CA ARG A 50 -5.94 -15.93 -2.55
C ARG A 50 -4.98 -16.31 -3.69
N GLY A 51 -3.68 -16.06 -3.53
CA GLY A 51 -2.62 -16.45 -4.47
C GLY A 51 -1.99 -17.79 -4.12
#